data_AF-A0A437NM60-F1
#
_entry.id   AF-A0A437NM60-F1
#
_cell.length_a   1.000
_cell.length_b   1.000
_cell.length_c   1.000
_cell.angle_alpha   90.00
_cell.angle_beta   90.00
_cell.angle_gamma   90.00
#
_symmetry.space_group_name_H-M   'P 1'
#
loop_
_entity.id
_entity.type
_entity.pdbx_description
1 polymer ?
#
loop_
_entity_poly.entity_id
_entity_poly.type
_entity_poly.pdbx_seq_one_letter_code
_entity_poly.pdbx_strand_id
1 'polypeptide(L)'
;MKTIVALLACVLLASMASADDDPQQAIPARLKLMFETVDKPLDLTPVVAVQADWAIVGWRQDGRGGRALMKKAHHGWSIYLCSGDSLKDAGTLEKIGLSANDATALAAKLRDAEANIDSSTLALLSSFEGTVMMMNEASNGAGGGHEGHAQ
;
A
#
# COMPACT_ATOMS: atom_id res chain seq x y z
N MET A 1 -11.40 50.78 40.28
CA MET A 1 -10.03 50.45 39.82
C MET A 1 -9.72 49.00 40.18
N LYS A 2 -9.57 48.11 39.19
CA LYS A 2 -8.71 46.89 39.16
C LYS A 2 -9.14 45.98 37.99
N THR A 3 -8.55 46.33 36.85
CA THR A 3 -8.09 45.51 35.72
C THR A 3 -8.70 44.12 35.49
N ILE A 4 -9.38 44.03 34.35
CA ILE A 4 -9.69 42.85 33.54
C ILE A 4 -8.38 42.15 33.14
N VAL A 5 -8.28 40.84 33.35
CA VAL A 5 -7.31 39.97 32.66
C VAL A 5 -8.11 38.88 31.97
N ALA A 6 -8.45 39.11 30.71
CA ALA A 6 -8.99 38.09 29.83
C ALA A 6 -7.82 37.27 29.29
N LEU A 7 -7.57 36.11 29.93
CA LEU A 7 -6.68 35.08 29.40
C LEU A 7 -7.41 34.38 28.25
N LEU A 8 -7.08 34.78 27.03
CA LEU A 8 -7.52 34.11 25.80
C LEU A 8 -6.73 32.79 25.69
N ALA A 9 -7.28 31.72 26.21
CA ALA A 9 -6.77 30.37 25.98
C ALA A 9 -7.10 29.95 24.55
N CYS A 10 -6.15 30.14 23.62
CA CYS A 10 -6.17 29.48 22.32
C CYS A 10 -6.00 27.98 22.56
N VAL A 11 -7.13 27.26 22.67
CA VAL A 11 -7.16 25.80 22.60
C VAL A 11 -6.85 25.42 21.15
N LEU A 12 -5.57 25.17 20.87
CA LEU A 12 -5.15 24.46 19.67
C LEU A 12 -5.66 23.02 19.83
N LEU A 13 -6.80 22.71 19.22
CA LEU A 13 -7.17 21.32 18.93
C LEU A 13 -6.18 20.80 17.89
N ALA A 14 -5.03 20.32 18.35
CA ALA A 14 -4.22 19.41 17.57
C ALA A 14 -5.04 18.13 17.43
N SER A 15 -5.68 17.94 16.27
CA SER A 15 -6.23 16.64 15.91
C SER A 15 -5.12 15.60 16.09
N MET A 16 -5.27 14.74 17.08
CA MET A 16 -4.48 13.52 17.17
C MET A 16 -4.92 12.66 16.00
N ALA A 17 -4.30 12.85 14.83
CA ALA A 17 -4.33 11.84 13.79
C ALA A 17 -3.73 10.58 14.42
N SER A 18 -4.57 9.58 14.67
CA SER A 18 -4.13 8.28 15.17
C SER A 18 -3.06 7.75 14.21
N ALA A 19 -2.03 7.08 14.71
CA ALA A 19 -0.98 6.48 13.86
C ALA A 19 -1.55 5.49 12.81
N ASP A 20 -2.81 5.07 12.98
CA ASP A 20 -3.60 4.28 12.02
C ASP A 20 -3.96 5.04 10.72
N ASP A 21 -3.94 6.38 10.73
CA ASP A 21 -4.31 7.19 9.55
C ASP A 21 -3.13 7.53 8.64
N ASP A 22 -1.88 7.51 9.14
CA ASP A 22 -0.71 7.78 8.30
C ASP A 22 -0.38 6.53 7.45
N PRO A 23 -0.58 6.55 6.12
CA PRO A 23 -0.29 5.41 5.26
C PRO A 23 1.19 5.00 5.29
N GLN A 24 2.11 5.92 5.59
CA GLN A 24 3.54 5.63 5.74
C GLN A 24 3.83 4.73 6.94
N GLN A 25 2.94 4.69 7.94
CA GLN A 25 3.07 3.86 9.14
C GLN A 25 2.11 2.67 9.11
N ALA A 26 0.85 2.91 8.70
CA ALA A 26 -0.19 1.90 8.68
C ALA A 26 0.11 0.75 7.70
N ILE A 27 0.61 1.06 6.49
CA ILE A 27 0.95 0.02 5.51
C ILE A 27 2.08 -0.88 6.03
N PRO A 28 3.24 -0.34 6.48
CA PRO A 28 4.29 -1.18 7.04
C PRO A 28 3.88 -2.02 8.24
N ALA A 29 3.15 -1.43 9.20
CA ALA A 29 2.70 -2.15 10.39
C ALA A 29 1.81 -3.34 10.03
N ARG A 30 0.87 -3.14 9.09
CA ARG A 30 -0.06 -4.18 8.64
C ARG A 30 0.65 -5.30 7.90
N LEU A 31 1.55 -4.96 6.97
CA LEU A 31 2.29 -5.96 6.21
C LEU A 31 3.24 -6.77 7.10
N LYS A 32 3.92 -6.13 8.05
CA LYS A 32 4.75 -6.85 9.03
C LYS A 32 3.93 -7.79 9.90
N LEU A 33 2.79 -7.35 10.39
CA LEU A 33 1.89 -8.21 11.18
C LEU A 33 1.45 -9.46 10.40
N MET A 34 1.28 -9.37 9.09
CA MET A 34 0.78 -10.47 8.26
C MET A 34 1.87 -11.41 7.73
N PHE A 35 3.05 -10.88 7.39
CA PHE A 35 4.05 -11.61 6.60
C PHE A 35 5.43 -11.73 7.29
N GLU A 36 5.72 -10.91 8.30
CA GLU A 36 7.00 -10.97 9.00
C GLU A 36 7.03 -12.17 9.96
N THR A 37 8.16 -12.89 9.96
CA THR A 37 8.47 -13.89 10.99
C THR A 37 9.89 -13.65 11.48
N VAL A 38 10.24 -14.22 12.64
CA VAL A 38 11.59 -14.08 13.22
C VAL A 38 12.67 -14.56 12.23
N ASP A 39 12.42 -15.65 11.51
CA ASP A 39 13.35 -16.20 10.53
C ASP A 39 13.34 -15.48 9.18
N LYS A 40 12.25 -14.74 8.88
CA LYS A 40 12.05 -14.04 7.61
C LYS A 40 11.60 -12.61 7.86
N PRO A 41 12.53 -11.71 8.22
CA PRO A 41 12.21 -10.29 8.42
C PRO A 41 11.67 -9.68 7.11
N LEU A 42 10.68 -8.81 7.23
CA LEU A 42 10.08 -8.12 6.09
C LEU A 42 10.60 -6.69 6.03
N ASP A 43 11.31 -6.37 4.96
CA ASP A 43 11.80 -5.02 4.70
C ASP A 43 10.90 -4.30 3.70
N LEU A 44 10.42 -3.12 4.11
CA LEU A 44 9.51 -2.25 3.36
C LEU A 44 10.10 -0.85 3.13
N THR A 45 11.38 -0.68 3.45
CA THR A 45 12.04 0.63 3.40
C THR A 45 12.60 0.93 2.00
N PRO A 46 12.59 2.20 1.54
CA PRO A 46 11.79 3.35 1.97
C PRO A 46 10.55 3.60 1.08
N VAL A 47 10.22 2.69 0.16
CA VAL A 47 9.23 2.97 -0.89
C VAL A 47 7.82 2.83 -0.35
N VAL A 48 7.16 3.95 -0.05
CA VAL A 48 5.71 4.01 0.04
C VAL A 48 5.23 5.24 -0.72
N ALA A 49 4.71 5.04 -1.93
CA ALA A 49 4.07 6.07 -2.72
C ALA A 49 2.55 6.01 -2.49
N VAL A 50 1.91 7.12 -2.13
CA VAL A 50 0.47 7.15 -1.77
C VAL A 50 -0.27 8.19 -2.61
N GLN A 51 -1.40 7.81 -3.18
CA GLN A 51 -2.29 8.69 -3.93
C GLN A 51 -3.74 8.29 -3.67
N ALA A 52 -4.51 9.20 -3.06
CA ALA A 52 -5.89 8.94 -2.64
C ALA A 52 -6.00 7.61 -1.85
N ASP A 53 -6.81 6.67 -2.33
CA ASP A 53 -7.02 5.36 -1.72
C ASP A 53 -6.07 4.27 -2.26
N TRP A 54 -5.01 4.66 -2.98
CA TRP A 54 -4.02 3.74 -3.54
C TRP A 54 -2.64 4.02 -2.99
N ALA A 55 -1.84 2.96 -2.85
CA ALA A 55 -0.43 3.10 -2.55
C ALA A 55 0.39 1.99 -3.22
N ILE A 56 1.67 2.24 -3.46
CA ILE A 56 2.63 1.21 -3.87
C ILE A 56 3.73 1.14 -2.82
N VAL A 57 3.99 -0.06 -2.33
CA VAL A 57 5.07 -0.34 -1.38
C VAL A 57 6.05 -1.35 -1.96
N GLY A 58 7.34 -1.02 -1.91
CA GLY A 58 8.41 -1.97 -2.24
C GLY A 58 8.65 -2.90 -1.06
N TRP A 59 8.79 -4.20 -1.30
CA TRP A 59 9.05 -5.18 -0.26
C TRP A 59 10.23 -6.08 -0.61
N ARG A 60 10.95 -6.53 0.43
CA ARG A 60 12.01 -7.54 0.34
C ARG A 60 11.90 -8.52 1.50
N GLN A 61 12.03 -9.80 1.20
CA GLN A 61 12.00 -10.88 2.20
C GLN A 61 12.68 -12.12 1.62
N ASP A 62 13.55 -12.77 2.41
CA ASP A 62 14.14 -14.07 2.06
C ASP A 62 14.83 -14.09 0.67
N GLY A 63 15.57 -13.02 0.34
CA GLY A 63 16.26 -12.86 -0.94
C GLY A 63 15.35 -12.58 -2.14
N ARG A 64 14.06 -12.34 -1.91
CA ARG A 64 13.06 -11.95 -2.94
C ARG A 64 12.63 -10.51 -2.72
N GLY A 65 12.07 -9.90 -3.76
CA GLY A 65 11.42 -8.60 -3.65
C GLY A 65 10.43 -8.34 -4.76
N GLY A 66 9.67 -7.26 -4.58
CA GLY A 66 8.64 -6.84 -5.52
C GLY A 66 7.97 -5.56 -5.06
N ARG A 67 6.91 -5.18 -5.77
CA ARG A 67 6.04 -4.06 -5.41
C ARG A 67 4.64 -4.59 -5.11
N ALA A 68 4.05 -4.15 -4.02
CA ALA A 68 2.66 -4.41 -3.70
C ALA A 68 1.83 -3.15 -3.96
N LEU A 69 0.82 -3.27 -4.81
CA LEU A 69 -0.24 -2.27 -4.93
C LEU A 69 -1.23 -2.49 -3.79
N MET A 70 -1.44 -1.44 -3.02
CA MET A 70 -2.31 -1.39 -1.86
C MET A 70 -3.56 -0.58 -2.19
N LYS A 71 -4.71 -1.01 -1.64
CA LYS A 71 -5.97 -0.26 -1.71
C LYS A 71 -6.49 0.02 -0.30
N LYS A 72 -6.88 1.26 -0.03
CA LYS A 72 -7.57 1.65 1.21
C LYS A 72 -9.02 1.22 1.10
N ALA A 73 -9.50 0.49 2.11
CA ALA A 73 -10.89 0.11 2.27
C ALA A 73 -11.38 0.52 3.67
N HIS A 74 -12.67 0.29 3.96
CA HIS A 74 -13.25 0.57 5.27
C HIS A 74 -12.52 -0.10 6.45
N HIS A 75 -11.86 -1.23 6.21
CA HIS A 75 -11.09 -1.97 7.22
C HIS A 75 -9.59 -1.64 7.22
N GLY A 76 -9.16 -0.60 6.51
CA GLY A 76 -7.76 -0.19 6.37
C GLY A 76 -7.14 -0.61 5.04
N TRP A 77 -5.81 -0.59 5.00
CA TRP A 77 -5.04 -0.97 3.80
C TRP A 77 -4.97 -2.49 3.63
N SER A 78 -5.09 -2.93 2.38
CA SER A 78 -4.97 -4.33 1.96
C SER A 78 -4.19 -4.44 0.66
N ILE A 79 -3.47 -5.55 0.47
CA ILE A 79 -2.80 -5.85 -0.80
C ILE A 79 -3.86 -6.12 -1.86
N TYR A 80 -3.84 -5.32 -2.93
CA TYR A 80 -4.61 -5.58 -4.14
C TYR A 80 -3.88 -6.60 -5.01
N LEU A 81 -2.61 -6.33 -5.33
CA LEU A 81 -1.74 -7.25 -6.06
C LEU A 81 -0.26 -7.02 -5.77
N CYS A 82 0.58 -8.01 -6.06
CA CYS A 82 2.04 -7.90 -6.11
C CYS A 82 2.56 -8.09 -7.53
N SER A 83 3.49 -7.25 -7.98
CA SER A 83 4.17 -7.36 -9.28
C SER A 83 5.55 -6.66 -9.26
N GLY A 84 6.23 -6.62 -10.41
CA GLY A 84 7.52 -5.95 -10.61
C GLY A 84 7.39 -4.55 -11.20
N ASP A 85 8.05 -4.29 -12.32
CA ASP A 85 8.09 -2.96 -12.96
C ASP A 85 6.79 -2.54 -13.66
N SER A 86 5.86 -3.46 -13.84
CA SER A 86 4.51 -3.16 -14.38
C SER A 86 3.80 -2.08 -13.55
N LEU A 87 4.02 -2.04 -12.23
CA LEU A 87 3.44 -1.04 -11.33
C LEU A 87 4.07 0.36 -11.44
N LYS A 88 5.13 0.53 -12.24
CA LYS A 88 5.72 1.84 -12.54
C LYS A 88 5.01 2.55 -13.70
N ASP A 89 4.22 1.81 -14.48
CA ASP A 89 3.54 2.32 -15.66
C ASP A 89 2.12 2.79 -15.32
N ALA A 90 1.83 4.07 -15.60
CA ALA A 90 0.51 4.64 -15.36
C ALA A 90 -0.58 3.94 -16.17
N GLY A 91 -0.30 3.56 -17.43
CA GLY A 91 -1.28 2.85 -18.27
C GLY A 91 -1.66 1.48 -17.71
N THR A 92 -0.74 0.81 -17.03
CA THR A 92 -0.99 -0.44 -16.30
C THR A 92 -1.86 -0.20 -15.08
N LEU A 93 -1.58 0.85 -14.30
CA LEU A 93 -2.42 1.24 -13.16
C LEU A 93 -3.86 1.62 -13.60
N GLU A 94 -4.01 2.27 -14.75
CA GLU A 94 -5.34 2.55 -15.33
C GLU A 94 -6.09 1.27 -15.69
N LYS A 95 -5.42 0.30 -16.33
CA LYS A 95 -6.02 -1.02 -16.64
C LYS A 95 -6.44 -1.79 -15.40
N ILE A 96 -5.77 -1.56 -14.27
CA ILE A 96 -6.14 -2.13 -12.96
C ILE A 96 -7.39 -1.43 -12.37
N GLY A 97 -7.73 -0.23 -12.84
CA GLY A 97 -8.93 0.50 -12.45
C GLY A 97 -8.68 1.81 -11.71
N LEU A 98 -7.45 2.32 -11.68
CA LEU A 98 -7.18 3.68 -11.22
C LEU A 98 -7.70 4.69 -12.24
N SER A 99 -8.11 5.88 -11.76
CA SER A 99 -8.35 7.01 -12.67
C SER A 99 -7.03 7.41 -13.34
N ALA A 100 -7.09 7.96 -14.56
CA ALA A 100 -5.89 8.42 -15.27
C ALA A 100 -5.06 9.43 -14.46
N ASN A 101 -5.74 10.29 -13.68
CA ASN A 101 -5.10 11.26 -12.79
C ASN A 101 -4.34 10.55 -11.64
N ASP A 102 -5.03 9.65 -10.93
CA ASP A 102 -4.42 8.94 -9.80
C ASP A 102 -3.30 8.01 -10.26
N ALA A 103 -3.47 7.33 -11.39
CA ALA A 103 -2.46 6.47 -11.99
C ALA A 103 -1.17 7.27 -12.32
N THR A 104 -1.32 8.41 -12.99
CA THR A 104 -0.20 9.30 -13.32
C THR A 104 0.50 9.83 -12.07
N ALA A 105 -0.28 10.29 -11.09
CA ALA A 105 0.25 10.83 -9.84
C ALA A 105 0.95 9.75 -9.00
N LEU A 106 0.39 8.54 -8.93
CA LEU A 106 0.96 7.43 -8.17
C LEU A 106 2.26 6.93 -8.82
N ALA A 107 2.29 6.77 -10.15
CA ALA A 107 3.50 6.42 -10.88
C ALA A 107 4.61 7.48 -10.69
N ALA A 108 4.24 8.77 -10.68
CA ALA A 108 5.20 9.84 -10.42
C ALA A 108 5.77 9.78 -9.00
N LYS A 109 4.92 9.64 -7.99
CA LYS A 109 5.34 9.48 -6.59
C LYS A 109 6.22 8.25 -6.38
N LEU A 110 5.93 7.14 -7.06
CA LEU A 110 6.76 5.94 -7.01
C LEU A 110 8.15 6.21 -7.59
N ARG A 111 8.23 6.86 -8.75
CA ARG A 111 9.52 7.24 -9.35
C ARG A 111 10.34 8.12 -8.42
N ASP A 112 9.71 9.09 -7.78
CA ASP A 112 10.39 10.02 -6.88
C ASP A 112 10.87 9.30 -5.60
N ALA A 113 10.06 8.38 -5.07
CA ALA A 113 10.42 7.54 -3.93
C ALA A 113 11.59 6.58 -4.26
N GLU A 114 11.66 6.10 -5.51
CA GLU A 114 12.71 5.20 -5.98
C GLU A 114 14.01 5.90 -6.42
N ALA A 115 14.00 7.23 -6.59
CA ALA A 115 15.12 7.98 -7.18
C ALA A 115 16.43 7.88 -6.39
N ASN A 116 16.36 7.65 -5.08
CA ASN A 116 17.53 7.57 -4.19
C ASN A 116 17.83 6.14 -3.71
N ILE A 117 17.22 5.14 -4.34
CA ILE A 117 17.43 3.74 -3.99
C ILE A 117 18.62 3.18 -4.78
N ASP A 118 19.43 2.38 -4.11
CA ASP A 118 20.56 1.73 -4.77
C ASP A 118 20.09 0.76 -5.87
N SER A 119 20.92 0.59 -6.89
CA SER A 119 20.56 -0.22 -8.07
C SER A 119 20.33 -1.69 -7.74
N SER A 120 20.95 -2.23 -6.70
CA SER A 120 20.77 -3.65 -6.33
C SER A 120 19.40 -3.87 -5.69
N THR A 121 18.95 -2.93 -4.86
CA THR A 121 17.60 -2.93 -4.31
C THR A 121 16.56 -2.75 -5.42
N LEU A 122 16.76 -1.81 -6.36
CA LEU A 122 15.84 -1.64 -7.49
C LEU A 122 15.74 -2.90 -8.35
N ALA A 123 16.87 -3.55 -8.66
CA ALA A 123 16.88 -4.80 -9.42
C ALA A 123 16.10 -5.91 -8.71
N LEU A 124 16.21 -6.01 -7.38
CA LEU A 124 15.45 -6.98 -6.60
C LEU A 124 13.93 -6.68 -6.63
N LEU A 125 13.53 -5.41 -6.53
CA LEU A 125 12.11 -5.01 -6.67
C LEU A 125 11.56 -5.30 -8.06
N SER A 126 12.39 -5.19 -9.10
CA SER A 126 12.04 -5.52 -10.49
C SER A 126 11.99 -7.02 -10.77
N SER A 127 12.68 -7.85 -9.98
CA SER A 127 12.83 -9.29 -10.21
C SER A 127 11.56 -10.12 -9.96
N PHE A 128 10.48 -9.51 -9.46
CA PHE A 128 9.21 -10.20 -9.31
C PHE A 128 8.61 -10.50 -10.69
N GLU A 129 8.79 -11.72 -11.16
CA GLU A 129 8.21 -12.20 -12.41
C GLU A 129 6.76 -12.64 -12.18
N GLY A 130 5.81 -11.86 -12.69
CA GLY A 130 4.37 -12.16 -12.67
C GLY A 130 3.52 -11.17 -11.87
N THR A 131 2.24 -11.52 -11.71
CA THR A 131 1.27 -10.75 -10.93
C THR A 131 0.49 -11.70 -10.02
N VAL A 132 0.53 -11.44 -8.72
CA VAL A 132 -0.27 -12.19 -7.72
C VAL A 132 -1.35 -11.26 -7.20
N MET A 133 -2.62 -11.55 -7.49
CA MET A 133 -3.77 -10.80 -6.97
C MET A 133 -4.16 -11.36 -5.60
N MET A 134 -4.29 -10.50 -4.58
CA MET A 134 -4.67 -10.90 -3.21
C MET A 134 -6.11 -10.51 -2.88
N MET A 135 -6.69 -9.51 -3.55
CA MET A 135 -8.12 -9.22 -3.41
C MET A 135 -8.95 -10.19 -4.24
N ASN A 136 -9.48 -11.20 -3.57
CA ASN A 136 -10.71 -11.87 -3.99
C ASN A 136 -11.86 -10.91 -3.73
N GLU A 137 -12.37 -10.25 -4.76
CA GLU A 137 -13.76 -9.81 -4.73
C GLU A 137 -14.60 -11.05 -4.45
N ALA A 138 -15.15 -11.15 -3.23
CA ALA A 138 -16.18 -12.13 -2.95
C ALA A 138 -17.36 -11.80 -3.88
N SER A 139 -17.41 -12.50 -4.99
CA SER A 139 -18.61 -13.07 -5.60
C SER A 139 -19.92 -12.52 -5.03
N ASN A 140 -20.38 -11.39 -5.58
CA ASN A 140 -21.81 -11.15 -5.69
C ASN A 140 -22.34 -12.05 -6.80
N GLY A 141 -22.63 -13.31 -6.47
CA GLY A 141 -23.18 -14.28 -7.42
C GLY A 141 -23.46 -15.62 -6.76
N ALA A 142 -24.74 -15.89 -6.52
CA ALA A 142 -25.26 -17.12 -5.95
C ALA A 142 -25.03 -18.36 -6.83
N GLY A 143 -24.91 -19.51 -6.17
CA GLY A 143 -25.44 -20.78 -6.70
C GLY A 143 -24.43 -21.82 -7.17
N GLY A 144 -24.63 -23.06 -6.70
CA GLY A 144 -24.17 -24.27 -7.39
C GLY A 144 -23.37 -25.22 -6.51
N GLY A 145 -24.07 -26.16 -5.87
CA GLY A 145 -23.46 -27.24 -5.07
C GLY A 145 -22.52 -28.12 -5.87
N HIS A 146 -21.51 -28.65 -5.19
CA HIS A 146 -20.64 -29.70 -5.71
C HIS A 146 -21.21 -31.05 -5.25
N GLU A 147 -22.03 -31.66 -6.11
CA GLU A 147 -22.42 -33.07 -6.00
C GLU A 147 -21.73 -33.88 -7.11
N GLY A 148 -21.08 -34.98 -6.72
CA GLY A 148 -20.90 -36.16 -7.56
C GLY A 148 -19.56 -36.31 -8.30
N HIS A 149 -18.65 -37.12 -7.74
CA HIS A 149 -17.65 -37.85 -8.54
C HIS A 149 -18.21 -39.23 -8.89
N ALA A 150 -18.43 -39.46 -10.19
CA ALA A 150 -18.43 -40.79 -10.78
C ALA A 150 -17.83 -40.65 -12.17
N GLN A 151 -16.68 -41.30 -12.40
CA GLN A 151 -16.41 -42.26 -13.48
C GLN A 151 -15.08 -42.96 -13.17
#